data_AF-A0A1W1UNL1-F1
#
_entry.id   AF-A0A1W1UNL1-F1
#
_cell.length_a   1.000
_cell.length_b   1.000
_cell.length_c   1.000
_cell.angle_alpha   90.00
_cell.angle_beta   90.00
_cell.angle_gamma   90.00
#
_symmetry.space_group_name_H-M   'P 1'
#
loop_
_entity.id
_entity.type
_entity.pdbx_description
1 polymer ?
#
loop_
_entity_poly.entity_id
_entity_poly.type
_entity_poly.pdbx_seq_one_letter_code
_entity_poly.pdbx_strand_id
1 'polypeptide(L)'
;MDNTTIDNTTKLGTKYYDDLGREHLVTVFDFTLPDNCTFTQPPHDKEGFGVKLINNEWQYVPDYRGKIAYQKDSKVQQEITELGDLDSALTLLPPPSQYHHWDNNAWILSADNALKLKSEQQQTVWELIKNERYRRTHSGVYLKTIDKWFHTDEPSRIQYLTIHQLPALPANLQWKTMNNSFVTMTPSLLNELIVAMVLHEQADFANAEKHRVAMLSADNPQDYDFSTGWSEIYE
;
A
#
# COMPACT_ATOMS: atom_id res chain seq x y z
N MET A 1 45.13 -47.63 -30.80
CA MET A 1 43.82 -46.94 -30.66
C MET A 1 43.16 -47.60 -29.47
N ASP A 2 43.42 -47.07 -28.28
CA ASP A 2 42.85 -47.62 -27.04
C ASP A 2 41.42 -47.12 -26.91
N ASN A 3 40.50 -47.94 -27.41
CA ASN A 3 39.08 -47.80 -27.11
C ASN A 3 38.91 -48.20 -25.64
N THR A 4 38.98 -47.20 -24.76
CA THR A 4 38.61 -47.38 -23.36
C THR A 4 37.09 -47.49 -23.32
N THR A 5 36.57 -48.69 -23.56
CA THR A 5 35.19 -49.04 -23.27
C THR A 5 35.05 -49.00 -21.76
N ILE A 6 34.60 -47.86 -21.24
CA ILE A 6 34.24 -47.70 -19.84
C ILE A 6 33.07 -48.66 -19.59
N ASP A 7 33.25 -49.62 -18.69
CA ASP A 7 32.25 -50.65 -18.39
C ASP A 7 31.02 -50.02 -17.72
N ASN A 8 30.00 -49.75 -18.53
CA ASN A 8 28.77 -49.09 -18.11
C ASN A 8 27.81 -50.01 -17.32
N THR A 9 28.16 -51.29 -17.11
CA THR A 9 27.35 -52.21 -16.28
C THR A 9 27.43 -51.94 -14.77
N THR A 10 28.43 -51.17 -14.31
CA THR A 10 28.70 -50.96 -12.86
C THR A 10 28.06 -49.69 -12.28
N LYS A 11 27.38 -48.87 -13.09
CA LYS A 11 26.90 -47.54 -12.66
C LYS A 11 25.42 -47.46 -12.28
N LEU A 12 24.65 -48.54 -12.39
CA LEU A 12 23.23 -48.56 -12.02
C LEU A 12 23.04 -48.13 -10.56
N GLY A 13 22.12 -47.18 -10.31
CA GLY A 13 21.88 -46.60 -8.98
C GLY A 13 22.89 -45.54 -8.53
N THR A 14 23.90 -45.24 -9.34
CA THR A 14 24.84 -44.13 -9.05
C THR A 14 24.16 -42.79 -9.30
N LYS A 15 24.47 -41.81 -8.45
CA LYS A 15 24.00 -40.42 -8.59
C LYS A 15 24.78 -39.69 -9.68
N TYR A 16 24.08 -38.89 -10.46
CA TYR A 16 24.67 -37.87 -11.31
C TYR A 16 23.88 -36.57 -11.16
N TYR A 17 24.47 -35.46 -11.57
CA TYR A 17 23.91 -34.13 -11.34
C TYR A 17 23.78 -33.37 -12.66
N ASP A 18 22.67 -32.63 -12.83
CA ASP A 18 22.50 -31.68 -13.93
C ASP A 18 23.37 -30.43 -13.73
N ASP A 19 23.35 -29.49 -14.68
CA ASP A 19 24.17 -28.29 -14.64
C ASP A 19 23.80 -27.31 -13.50
N LEU A 20 22.67 -27.52 -12.82
CA LEU A 20 22.19 -26.74 -11.68
C LEU A 20 22.28 -27.52 -10.36
N GLY A 21 22.95 -28.68 -10.35
CA GLY A 21 23.15 -29.50 -9.16
C GLY A 21 21.96 -30.36 -8.77
N ARG A 22 20.94 -30.52 -9.63
CA ARG A 22 19.81 -31.41 -9.35
C ARG A 22 20.26 -32.86 -9.46
N GLU A 23 19.92 -33.65 -8.44
CA GLU A 23 20.29 -35.05 -8.35
C GLU A 23 19.40 -35.93 -9.25
N HIS A 24 20.05 -36.83 -9.97
CA HIS A 24 19.44 -37.88 -10.77
C HIS A 24 20.11 -39.23 -10.48
N LEU A 25 19.43 -40.32 -10.84
CA LEU A 25 19.95 -41.67 -10.70
C LEU A 25 20.10 -42.34 -12.06
N VAL A 26 21.18 -43.09 -12.23
CA VAL A 26 21.32 -43.99 -13.38
C VAL A 26 20.34 -45.14 -13.20
N THR A 27 19.36 -45.24 -14.11
CA THR A 27 18.26 -46.23 -14.04
C THR A 27 18.34 -47.34 -15.09
N VAL A 28 19.29 -47.27 -16.03
CA VAL A 28 19.44 -48.25 -17.11
C VAL A 28 20.86 -48.77 -17.21
N PHE A 29 20.99 -49.99 -17.73
CA PHE A 29 22.26 -50.54 -18.18
C PHE A 29 22.69 -49.82 -19.47
N ASP A 30 24.01 -49.69 -19.70
CA ASP A 30 24.60 -48.96 -20.83
C ASP A 30 24.29 -47.45 -20.86
N PHE A 31 24.17 -46.83 -19.69
CA PHE A 31 23.93 -45.39 -19.56
C PHE A 31 25.13 -44.55 -20.03
N THR A 32 24.83 -43.56 -20.87
CA THR A 32 25.77 -42.49 -21.24
C THR A 32 25.36 -41.21 -20.52
N LEU A 33 26.31 -40.57 -19.85
CA LEU A 33 26.09 -39.31 -19.18
C LEU A 33 25.70 -38.23 -20.21
N PRO A 34 24.55 -37.56 -20.05
CA PRO A 34 24.17 -36.46 -20.94
C PRO A 34 25.17 -35.30 -20.89
N ASP A 35 25.17 -34.48 -21.94
CA ASP A 35 25.93 -33.23 -21.95
C ASP A 35 25.51 -32.34 -20.77
N ASN A 36 26.46 -31.55 -20.26
CA ASN A 36 26.30 -30.67 -19.09
C ASN A 36 25.91 -31.37 -17.77
N CYS A 37 26.08 -32.70 -17.69
CA CYS A 37 25.94 -33.45 -16.43
C CYS A 37 27.32 -33.88 -15.89
N THR A 38 27.39 -34.17 -14.59
CA THR A 38 28.60 -34.71 -13.95
C THR A 38 28.29 -35.77 -12.89
N PHE A 39 29.22 -36.70 -12.68
CA PHE A 39 29.18 -37.62 -11.52
C PHE A 39 29.78 -36.98 -10.27
N THR A 40 30.43 -35.82 -10.40
CA THR A 40 31.02 -35.09 -9.27
C THR A 40 29.92 -34.39 -8.50
N GLN A 41 29.82 -34.65 -7.20
CA GLN A 41 28.83 -34.01 -6.34
C GLN A 41 29.03 -32.47 -6.31
N PRO A 42 27.95 -31.67 -6.37
CA PRO A 42 28.06 -30.23 -6.17
C PRO A 42 28.62 -29.90 -4.77
N PRO A 43 29.31 -28.76 -4.62
CA PRO A 43 29.71 -28.23 -3.32
C PRO A 43 28.51 -28.05 -2.38
N HIS A 44 28.80 -27.95 -1.07
CA HIS A 44 27.78 -27.67 -0.07
C HIS A 44 27.09 -26.31 -0.31
N ASP A 45 25.84 -26.21 0.13
CA ASP A 45 25.06 -24.98 0.03
C ASP A 45 25.78 -23.78 0.67
N LYS A 46 25.63 -22.63 0.02
CA LYS A 46 26.18 -21.36 0.47
C LYS A 46 25.09 -20.28 0.36
N GLU A 47 24.79 -19.62 1.48
CA GLU A 47 23.72 -18.62 1.53
C GLU A 47 23.90 -17.53 0.46
N GLY A 48 22.84 -17.27 -0.32
CA GLY A 48 22.84 -16.30 -1.41
C GLY A 48 23.51 -16.77 -2.71
N PHE A 49 23.95 -18.03 -2.80
CA PHE A 49 24.55 -18.63 -3.99
C PHE A 49 23.89 -19.95 -4.34
N GLY A 50 23.78 -20.21 -5.64
CA GLY A 50 23.52 -21.53 -6.20
C GLY A 50 24.78 -22.09 -6.82
N VAL A 51 24.73 -23.34 -7.24
CA VAL A 51 25.83 -24.01 -7.94
C VAL A 51 25.47 -24.14 -9.42
N LYS A 52 26.46 -23.88 -10.28
CA LYS A 52 26.34 -24.11 -11.73
C LYS A 52 27.58 -24.84 -12.24
N LEU A 53 27.38 -25.84 -13.09
CA LEU A 53 28.47 -26.55 -13.75
C LEU A 53 28.93 -25.73 -14.97
N ILE A 54 30.15 -25.19 -14.93
CA ILE A 54 30.73 -24.37 -16.00
C ILE A 54 32.08 -24.97 -16.36
N ASN A 55 32.26 -25.35 -17.63
CA ASN A 55 33.48 -26.02 -18.13
C ASN A 55 33.87 -27.28 -17.31
N ASN A 56 32.89 -28.09 -16.95
CA ASN A 56 33.03 -29.30 -16.10
C ASN A 56 33.51 -29.04 -14.67
N GLU A 57 33.48 -27.80 -14.19
CA GLU A 57 33.80 -27.43 -12.82
C GLU A 57 32.61 -26.76 -12.13
N TRP A 58 32.37 -27.11 -10.87
CA TRP A 58 31.32 -26.48 -10.07
C TRP A 58 31.73 -25.08 -9.65
N GLN A 59 30.88 -24.10 -9.94
CA GLN A 59 31.07 -22.72 -9.51
C GLN A 59 29.88 -22.23 -8.69
N TYR A 60 30.16 -21.46 -7.64
CA TYR A 60 29.14 -20.71 -6.94
C TYR A 60 28.79 -19.47 -7.75
N VAL A 61 27.52 -19.32 -8.07
CA VAL A 61 26.96 -18.17 -8.78
C VAL A 61 25.88 -17.52 -7.90
N PRO A 62 25.71 -16.19 -7.94
CA PRO A 62 24.68 -15.54 -7.14
C PRO A 62 23.31 -16.14 -7.40
N ASP A 63 22.52 -16.28 -6.33
CA ASP A 63 21.15 -16.75 -6.43
C ASP A 63 20.18 -15.67 -5.97
N TYR A 64 19.55 -15.05 -6.96
CA TYR A 64 18.50 -14.07 -6.76
C TYR A 64 17.12 -14.64 -7.07
N ARG A 65 16.99 -15.95 -7.35
CA ARG A 65 15.73 -16.55 -7.76
C ARG A 65 14.65 -16.35 -6.70
N GLY A 66 13.42 -16.09 -7.13
CA GLY A 66 12.28 -15.76 -6.27
C GLY A 66 12.31 -14.34 -5.68
N LYS A 67 13.39 -13.57 -5.88
CA LYS A 67 13.42 -12.15 -5.52
C LYS A 67 12.77 -11.31 -6.62
N ILE A 68 12.18 -10.19 -6.22
CA ILE A 68 11.66 -9.18 -7.15
C ILE A 68 12.77 -8.19 -7.48
N ALA A 69 13.04 -8.05 -8.77
CA ALA A 69 13.88 -7.00 -9.33
C ALA A 69 13.03 -5.98 -10.10
N TYR A 70 13.64 -4.83 -10.37
CA TYR A 70 13.03 -3.70 -11.04
C TYR A 70 13.88 -3.31 -12.25
N GLN A 71 13.24 -3.12 -13.39
CA GLN A 71 13.87 -2.53 -14.58
C GLN A 71 14.28 -1.09 -14.27
N LYS A 72 15.56 -0.74 -14.45
CA LYS A 72 16.12 0.58 -14.14
C LYS A 72 15.42 1.71 -14.90
N ASP A 73 15.09 1.46 -16.17
CA ASP A 73 14.43 2.43 -17.04
C ASP A 73 12.92 2.52 -16.78
N SER A 74 12.22 1.39 -16.90
CA SER A 74 10.75 1.34 -16.90
C SER A 74 10.12 1.14 -15.52
N LYS A 75 10.90 0.73 -14.51
CA LYS A 75 10.44 0.42 -13.13
C LYS A 75 9.53 -0.80 -13.02
N VAL A 76 9.35 -1.52 -14.14
CA VAL A 76 8.55 -2.73 -14.18
C VAL A 76 9.19 -3.78 -13.26
N GLN A 77 8.34 -4.38 -12.42
CA GLN A 77 8.73 -5.48 -11.55
C GLN A 77 8.88 -6.76 -12.35
N GLN A 78 9.91 -7.53 -12.03
CA GLN A 78 10.16 -8.85 -12.58
C GLN A 78 10.70 -9.77 -11.50
N GLU A 79 10.10 -10.95 -11.37
CA GLU A 79 10.67 -12.01 -10.53
C GLU A 79 11.87 -12.63 -11.24
N ILE A 80 12.96 -12.84 -10.50
CA ILE A 80 14.12 -13.54 -11.03
C ILE A 80 13.85 -15.05 -10.99
N THR A 81 13.95 -15.71 -12.14
CA THR A 81 13.78 -17.15 -12.28
C THR A 81 15.08 -17.88 -12.60
N GLU A 82 16.05 -17.15 -13.16
CA GLU A 82 17.33 -17.70 -13.60
C GLU A 82 18.39 -17.60 -12.50
N LEU A 83 19.26 -18.60 -12.46
CA LEU A 83 20.43 -18.62 -11.57
C LEU A 83 21.58 -17.85 -12.22
N GLY A 84 22.26 -17.01 -11.45
CA GLY A 84 23.44 -16.26 -11.91
C GLY A 84 23.38 -14.78 -11.56
N ASP A 85 24.25 -14.02 -12.22
CA ASP A 85 24.31 -12.57 -12.06
C ASP A 85 22.99 -11.91 -12.47
N LEU A 86 22.64 -10.85 -11.74
CA LEU A 86 21.50 -10.02 -12.09
C LEU A 86 21.80 -9.26 -13.39
N ASP A 87 20.83 -9.23 -14.30
CA ASP A 87 20.93 -8.44 -15.53
C ASP A 87 21.32 -6.99 -15.19
N SER A 88 22.28 -6.43 -15.94
CA SER A 88 22.71 -5.05 -15.80
C SER A 88 21.58 -4.02 -15.94
N ALA A 89 20.47 -4.35 -16.60
CA ALA A 89 19.26 -3.52 -16.70
C ALA A 89 18.39 -3.55 -15.44
N LEU A 90 18.65 -4.48 -14.50
CA LEU A 90 17.84 -4.73 -13.31
C LEU A 90 18.52 -4.25 -12.03
N THR A 91 17.70 -3.96 -11.02
CA THR A 91 18.12 -3.67 -9.64
C THR A 91 17.17 -4.34 -8.66
N LEU A 92 17.67 -4.79 -7.50
CA LEU A 92 16.83 -5.28 -6.40
C LEU A 92 16.30 -4.15 -5.51
N LEU A 93 16.73 -2.91 -5.74
CA LEU A 93 16.24 -1.75 -5.00
C LEU A 93 14.89 -1.30 -5.59
N PRO A 94 13.81 -1.23 -4.80
CA PRO A 94 12.54 -0.71 -5.29
C PRO A 94 12.62 0.80 -5.55
N PRO A 95 11.99 1.31 -6.62
CA PRO A 95 11.85 2.75 -6.83
C PRO A 95 10.96 3.35 -5.74
N PRO A 96 11.41 4.39 -5.01
CA PRO A 96 10.60 4.98 -3.93
C PRO A 96 9.31 5.64 -4.41
N SER A 97 9.26 6.12 -5.65
CA SER A 97 8.04 6.61 -6.30
C SER A 97 8.17 6.56 -7.82
N GLN A 98 7.06 6.75 -8.53
CA GLN A 98 7.02 6.84 -10.01
C GLN A 98 7.91 7.96 -10.58
N TYR A 99 8.23 8.97 -9.78
CA TYR A 99 9.03 10.12 -10.20
C TYR A 99 10.54 9.93 -10.02
N HIS A 100 10.99 8.85 -9.37
CA HIS A 100 12.41 8.53 -9.27
C HIS A 100 12.90 7.92 -10.58
N HIS A 101 14.13 8.22 -10.99
CA HIS A 101 14.81 7.55 -12.11
C HIS A 101 16.14 6.97 -11.65
N TRP A 102 16.60 5.92 -12.34
CA TRP A 102 17.84 5.25 -11.98
C TRP A 102 19.03 6.03 -12.54
N ASP A 103 19.98 6.38 -11.69
CA ASP A 103 21.25 7.00 -12.07
C ASP A 103 22.31 6.72 -11.01
N ASN A 104 23.58 6.60 -11.41
CA ASN A 104 24.72 6.40 -10.50
C ASN A 104 24.49 5.29 -9.44
N ASN A 105 23.93 4.15 -9.88
CA ASN A 105 23.58 3.00 -9.04
C ASN A 105 22.56 3.29 -7.91
N ALA A 106 21.72 4.32 -8.05
CA ALA A 106 20.68 4.66 -7.10
C ALA A 106 19.41 5.20 -7.78
N TRP A 107 18.30 5.19 -7.06
CA TRP A 107 17.09 5.93 -7.45
C TRP A 107 17.24 7.39 -7.05
N ILE A 108 17.27 8.29 -8.04
CA ILE A 108 17.40 9.73 -7.82
C ILE A 108 16.12 10.47 -8.19
N LEU A 109 15.90 11.61 -7.52
CA LEU A 109 14.77 12.49 -7.75
C LEU A 109 15.30 13.85 -8.23
N SER A 110 14.92 14.26 -9.45
CA SER A 110 15.25 15.60 -9.94
C SER A 110 14.41 16.66 -9.23
N ALA A 111 14.85 17.92 -9.27
CA ALA A 111 14.10 19.03 -8.67
C ALA A 111 12.65 19.11 -9.20
N ASP A 112 12.46 19.01 -10.51
CA ASP A 112 11.13 19.03 -11.13
C ASP A 112 10.25 17.85 -10.68
N ASN A 113 10.85 16.67 -10.54
CA ASN A 113 10.15 15.47 -10.08
C ASN A 113 9.84 15.53 -8.57
N ALA A 114 10.68 16.19 -7.78
CA ALA A 114 10.40 16.48 -6.38
C ALA A 114 9.19 17.41 -6.23
N LEU A 115 9.07 18.43 -7.09
CA LEU A 115 7.89 19.32 -7.11
C LEU A 115 6.61 18.56 -7.50
N LYS A 116 6.68 17.65 -8.48
CA LYS A 116 5.53 16.80 -8.87
C LYS A 116 5.11 15.87 -7.74
N LEU A 117 6.08 15.19 -7.11
CA LEU A 117 5.82 14.32 -5.97
C LEU A 117 5.18 15.10 -4.83
N LYS A 118 5.73 16.27 -4.48
CA LYS A 118 5.17 17.13 -3.43
C LYS A 118 3.74 17.57 -3.75
N SER A 119 3.45 17.91 -5.00
CA SER A 119 2.09 18.27 -5.44
C SER A 119 1.10 17.10 -5.31
N GLU A 120 1.49 15.89 -5.71
CA GLU A 120 0.67 14.68 -5.55
C GLU A 120 0.39 14.38 -4.06
N GLN A 121 1.40 14.55 -3.21
CA GLN A 121 1.27 14.41 -1.77
C GLN A 121 0.32 15.44 -1.18
N GLN A 122 0.42 16.71 -1.60
CA GLN A 122 -0.48 17.78 -1.15
C GLN A 122 -1.93 17.49 -1.54
N GLN A 123 -2.17 17.01 -2.76
CA GLN A 123 -3.51 16.62 -3.21
C GLN A 123 -4.08 15.49 -2.36
N THR A 124 -3.27 14.45 -2.09
CA THR A 124 -3.67 13.32 -1.25
C THR A 124 -4.08 13.77 0.15
N VAL A 125 -3.26 14.60 0.80
CA VAL A 125 -3.55 15.09 2.16
C VAL A 125 -4.75 16.02 2.16
N TRP A 126 -4.94 16.82 1.11
CA TRP A 126 -6.14 17.63 0.97
C TRP A 126 -7.43 16.80 0.88
N GLU A 127 -7.41 15.67 0.17
CA GLU A 127 -8.55 14.73 0.18
C GLU A 127 -8.82 14.17 1.58
N LEU A 128 -7.78 13.85 2.35
CA LEU A 128 -7.94 13.40 3.75
C LEU A 128 -8.55 14.48 4.65
N ILE A 129 -8.11 15.74 4.53
CA ILE A 129 -8.69 16.88 5.27
C ILE A 129 -10.17 17.06 4.90
N LYS A 130 -10.52 16.95 3.62
CA LYS A 130 -11.92 17.03 3.18
C LYS A 130 -12.78 15.90 3.75
N ASN A 131 -12.24 14.68 3.80
CA ASN A 131 -12.92 13.53 4.39
C ASN A 131 -13.14 13.72 5.89
N GLU A 132 -12.15 14.24 6.61
CA GLU A 132 -12.30 14.54 8.04
C GLU A 132 -13.36 15.62 8.26
N ARG A 133 -13.32 16.72 7.51
CA ARG A 133 -14.38 17.74 7.55
C ARG A 133 -15.76 17.13 7.29
N TYR A 134 -15.90 16.29 6.28
CA TYR A 134 -17.17 15.61 5.97
C TYR A 134 -17.63 14.76 7.16
N ARG A 135 -16.72 13.98 7.77
CA ARG A 135 -17.01 13.19 8.97
C ARG A 135 -17.53 14.06 10.10
N ARG A 136 -16.87 15.19 10.38
CA ARG A 136 -17.25 16.11 11.45
C ARG A 136 -18.64 16.71 11.26
N THR A 137 -18.95 17.18 10.05
CA THR A 137 -20.27 17.74 9.71
C THR A 137 -21.42 16.72 9.88
N HIS A 138 -21.17 15.42 9.66
CA HIS A 138 -22.22 14.40 9.59
C HIS A 138 -22.27 13.42 10.78
N SER A 139 -21.43 13.61 11.81
CA SER A 139 -21.36 12.70 12.98
C SER A 139 -22.03 13.27 14.24
N GLY A 140 -23.02 14.13 14.04
CA GLY A 140 -23.87 14.68 15.10
C GLY A 140 -23.46 16.06 15.59
N VAL A 141 -24.41 16.76 16.22
CA VAL A 141 -24.19 18.07 16.84
C VAL A 141 -24.79 18.10 18.24
N TYR A 142 -24.09 18.74 19.16
CA TYR A 142 -24.49 18.84 20.56
C TYR A 142 -25.22 20.16 20.85
N LEU A 143 -26.38 20.05 21.51
CA LEU A 143 -27.13 21.20 22.02
C LEU A 143 -27.02 21.26 23.55
N LYS A 144 -26.25 22.23 24.02
CA LYS A 144 -25.96 22.44 25.45
C LYS A 144 -27.21 22.82 26.26
N THR A 145 -28.17 23.51 25.66
CA THR A 145 -29.40 23.95 26.33
C THR A 145 -30.24 22.80 26.88
N ILE A 146 -30.17 21.63 26.24
CA ILE A 146 -30.93 20.44 26.64
C ILE A 146 -30.05 19.21 26.87
N ASP A 147 -28.72 19.36 26.76
CA ASP A 147 -27.74 18.29 26.96
C ASP A 147 -28.00 17.06 26.07
N LYS A 148 -28.11 17.29 24.76
CA LYS A 148 -28.39 16.22 23.78
C LYS A 148 -27.59 16.35 22.50
N TRP A 149 -27.27 15.18 21.95
CA TRP A 149 -26.70 15.02 20.61
C TRP A 149 -27.78 14.67 19.60
N PHE A 150 -27.78 15.38 18.47
CA PHE A 150 -28.69 15.18 17.35
C PHE A 150 -27.97 14.58 16.16
N HIS A 151 -28.66 13.73 15.42
CA HIS A 151 -28.19 13.16 14.16
C HIS A 151 -27.97 14.28 13.14
N THR A 152 -26.86 14.26 12.39
CA THR A 152 -26.58 15.21 11.30
C THR A 152 -26.18 14.53 9.98
N ASP A 153 -26.48 13.23 9.84
CA ASP A 153 -26.42 12.53 8.55
C ASP A 153 -27.39 13.15 7.52
N GLU A 154 -27.15 12.88 6.24
CA GLU A 154 -27.93 13.45 5.13
C GLU A 154 -29.46 13.28 5.30
N PRO A 155 -29.99 12.07 5.59
CA PRO A 155 -31.41 11.89 5.90
C PRO A 155 -31.91 12.79 7.04
N SER A 156 -31.19 12.86 8.16
CA SER A 156 -31.58 13.68 9.31
C SER A 156 -31.63 15.18 8.97
N ARG A 157 -30.64 15.67 8.21
CA ARG A 157 -30.60 17.08 7.75
C ARG A 157 -31.81 17.42 6.86
N ILE A 158 -32.15 16.54 5.93
CA ILE A 158 -33.34 16.70 5.06
C ILE A 158 -34.61 16.72 5.92
N GLN A 159 -34.71 15.86 6.92
CA GLN A 159 -35.86 15.84 7.81
C GLN A 159 -36.01 17.14 8.59
N TYR A 160 -34.93 17.70 9.15
CA TYR A 160 -34.97 19.00 9.84
C TYR A 160 -35.46 20.12 8.93
N LEU A 161 -34.93 20.20 7.70
CA LEU A 161 -35.37 21.20 6.72
C LEU A 161 -36.85 21.03 6.36
N THR A 162 -37.30 19.79 6.22
CA THR A 162 -38.71 19.47 5.89
C THR A 162 -39.65 19.92 7.00
N ILE A 163 -39.36 19.57 8.27
CA ILE A 163 -40.21 19.95 9.40
C ILE A 163 -40.14 21.45 9.72
N HIS A 164 -39.02 22.11 9.39
CA HIS A 164 -38.87 23.56 9.53
C HIS A 164 -39.76 24.35 8.56
N GLN A 165 -40.13 23.76 7.43
CA GLN A 165 -41.02 24.38 6.44
C GLN A 165 -42.52 24.18 6.73
N LEU A 166 -42.87 23.33 7.70
CA LEU A 166 -44.27 23.11 8.05
C LEU A 166 -44.89 24.37 8.66
N PRO A 167 -46.17 24.66 8.38
CA PRO A 167 -46.87 25.81 8.98
C PRO A 167 -47.00 25.67 10.51
N ALA A 168 -47.02 24.44 11.01
CA ALA A 168 -46.94 24.10 12.42
C ALA A 168 -46.37 22.69 12.57
N LEU A 169 -45.60 22.46 13.63
CA LEU A 169 -45.15 21.12 13.99
C LEU A 169 -46.32 20.28 14.54
N PRO A 170 -46.34 18.95 14.28
CA PRO A 170 -47.29 18.04 14.92
C PRO A 170 -47.24 18.15 16.44
N ALA A 171 -48.41 18.08 17.08
CA ALA A 171 -48.50 18.07 18.52
C ALA A 171 -47.74 16.86 19.09
N ASN A 172 -46.92 17.10 20.12
CA ASN A 172 -46.12 16.07 20.78
C ASN A 172 -45.19 15.28 19.83
N LEU A 173 -44.62 15.94 18.82
CA LEU A 173 -43.63 15.33 17.92
C LEU A 173 -42.40 14.88 18.72
N GLN A 174 -42.27 13.57 18.94
CA GLN A 174 -41.11 12.98 19.61
C GLN A 174 -39.98 12.76 18.61
N TRP A 175 -38.80 13.27 18.92
CA TRP A 175 -37.61 13.17 18.09
C TRP A 175 -36.54 12.31 18.75
N LYS A 176 -35.98 11.37 18.01
CA LYS A 176 -34.93 10.48 18.52
C LYS A 176 -33.57 11.18 18.49
N THR A 177 -32.82 11.09 19.59
CA THR A 177 -31.45 11.61 19.74
C THR A 177 -30.41 10.52 19.51
N MET A 178 -29.13 10.88 19.36
CA MET A 178 -28.03 9.94 19.06
C MET A 178 -27.90 8.80 20.10
N ASN A 179 -28.16 9.08 21.38
CA ASN A 179 -28.14 8.09 22.45
C ASN A 179 -29.46 7.29 22.60
N ASN A 180 -30.30 7.27 21.56
CA ASN A 180 -31.61 6.62 21.53
C ASN A 180 -32.67 7.17 22.51
N SER A 181 -32.42 8.30 23.18
CA SER A 181 -33.47 9.00 23.94
C SER A 181 -34.40 9.79 23.02
N PHE A 182 -35.51 10.31 23.58
CA PHE A 182 -36.46 11.12 22.84
C PHE A 182 -36.63 12.49 23.48
N VAL A 183 -36.83 13.50 22.63
CA VAL A 183 -37.18 14.86 23.03
C VAL A 183 -38.42 15.34 22.29
N THR A 184 -39.25 16.14 22.95
CA THR A 184 -40.36 16.81 22.26
C THR A 184 -39.79 17.92 21.37
N MET A 185 -39.95 17.79 20.05
CA MET A 185 -39.49 18.78 19.08
C MET A 185 -40.39 20.01 19.13
N THR A 186 -39.78 21.17 19.35
CA THR A 186 -40.45 22.49 19.37
C THR A 186 -39.84 23.39 18.29
N PRO A 187 -40.54 24.44 17.83
CA PRO A 187 -39.97 25.37 16.84
C PRO A 187 -38.67 26.03 17.32
N SER A 188 -38.56 26.35 18.61
CA SER A 188 -37.34 26.93 19.19
C SER A 188 -36.18 25.93 19.19
N LEU A 189 -36.44 24.68 19.57
CA LEU A 189 -35.41 23.63 19.57
C LEU A 189 -34.93 23.31 18.15
N LEU A 190 -35.86 23.27 17.18
CA LEU A 190 -35.53 23.04 15.78
C LEU A 190 -34.67 24.18 15.21
N ASN A 191 -35.01 25.43 15.51
CA ASN A 191 -34.20 26.58 15.09
C ASN A 191 -32.80 26.55 15.72
N GLU A 192 -32.72 26.24 17.02
CA GLU A 192 -31.42 26.09 17.70
C GLU A 192 -30.57 24.99 17.05
N LEU A 193 -31.17 23.83 16.75
CA LEU A 193 -30.51 22.73 16.06
C LEU A 193 -29.95 23.14 14.70
N ILE A 194 -30.77 23.79 13.86
CA ILE A 194 -30.35 24.23 12.53
C ILE A 194 -29.21 25.24 12.63
N VAL A 195 -29.29 26.21 13.56
CA VAL A 195 -28.21 27.19 13.77
C VAL A 195 -26.94 26.50 14.25
N ALA A 196 -27.03 25.56 15.20
CA ALA A 196 -25.89 24.80 15.68
C ALA A 196 -25.21 24.01 14.54
N MET A 197 -25.98 23.37 13.66
CA MET A 197 -25.45 22.67 12.48
C MET A 197 -24.69 23.62 11.54
N VAL A 198 -25.24 24.81 11.28
CA VAL A 198 -24.61 25.81 10.40
C VAL A 198 -23.30 26.32 11.01
N LEU A 199 -23.29 26.63 12.31
CA LEU A 199 -22.09 27.12 13.00
C LEU A 199 -21.00 26.04 13.08
N HIS A 200 -21.39 24.80 13.38
CA HIS A 200 -20.51 23.63 13.39
C HIS A 200 -19.85 23.45 12.00
N GLU A 201 -20.66 23.44 10.94
CA GLU A 201 -20.17 23.31 9.56
C GLU A 201 -19.23 24.47 9.19
N GLN A 202 -19.58 25.72 9.49
CA GLN A 202 -18.70 26.86 9.21
C GLN A 202 -17.35 26.76 9.95
N ALA A 203 -17.36 26.30 11.20
CA ALA A 203 -16.14 26.10 11.97
C ALA A 203 -15.23 25.06 11.31
N ASP A 204 -15.77 23.91 10.91
CA ASP A 204 -15.00 22.85 10.27
C ASP A 204 -14.52 23.23 8.87
N PHE A 205 -15.32 23.98 8.10
CA PHE A 205 -14.88 24.52 6.81
C PHE A 205 -13.72 25.51 6.97
N ALA A 206 -13.81 26.41 7.95
CA ALA A 206 -12.73 27.34 8.26
C ALA A 206 -11.47 26.60 8.75
N ASN A 207 -11.63 25.55 9.56
CA ASN A 207 -10.51 24.75 10.03
C ASN A 207 -9.84 23.96 8.90
N ALA A 208 -10.63 23.34 8.02
CA ALA A 208 -10.13 22.65 6.83
C ALA A 208 -9.27 23.56 5.96
N GLU A 209 -9.68 24.82 5.77
CA GLU A 209 -8.91 25.80 4.99
C GLU A 209 -7.60 26.19 5.68
N LYS A 210 -7.60 26.35 7.01
CA LYS A 210 -6.37 26.57 7.79
C LYS A 210 -5.40 25.40 7.61
N HIS A 211 -5.88 24.16 7.74
CA HIS A 211 -5.07 22.97 7.51
C HIS A 211 -4.56 22.88 6.07
N ARG A 212 -5.39 23.23 5.07
CA ARG A 212 -4.98 23.25 3.67
C ARG A 212 -3.80 24.21 3.44
N VAL A 213 -3.89 25.44 3.92
CA VAL A 213 -2.83 26.45 3.75
C VAL A 213 -1.54 26.04 4.45
N ALA A 214 -1.64 25.53 5.68
CA ALA A 214 -0.48 25.06 6.44
C ALA A 214 0.18 23.83 5.79
N MET A 215 -0.62 22.85 5.34
CA MET A 215 -0.15 21.67 4.62
C MET A 215 0.55 22.03 3.29
N LEU A 216 0.01 22.99 2.53
CA LEU A 216 0.65 23.45 1.29
C LEU A 216 2.02 24.10 1.53
N SER A 217 2.22 24.67 2.72
CA SER A 217 3.47 25.31 3.13
C SER A 217 4.45 24.34 3.81
N ALA A 218 4.01 23.13 4.16
CA ALA A 218 4.83 22.14 4.84
C ALA A 218 5.94 21.59 3.93
N ASP A 219 7.09 21.27 4.51
CA ASP A 219 8.18 20.61 3.78
C ASP A 219 7.79 19.21 3.35
N ASN A 220 7.18 18.44 4.27
CA ASN A 220 6.66 17.10 4.07
C ASN A 220 5.13 17.08 4.27
N PRO A 221 4.33 17.25 3.20
CA PRO A 221 2.88 17.30 3.31
C PRO A 221 2.26 16.02 3.88
N GLN A 222 2.83 14.84 3.58
CA GLN A 222 2.29 13.54 4.04
C GLN A 222 2.29 13.38 5.57
N ASP A 223 3.21 14.04 6.26
CA ASP A 223 3.34 13.97 7.72
C ASP A 223 2.58 15.09 8.42
N TYR A 224 1.87 15.94 7.66
CA TYR A 224 1.14 17.06 8.23
C TYR A 224 -0.03 16.57 9.10
N ASP A 225 0.04 16.88 10.40
CA ASP A 225 -1.02 16.58 11.35
C ASP A 225 -2.17 17.56 11.20
N PHE A 226 -3.35 17.03 10.87
CA PHE A 226 -4.60 17.77 10.81
C PHE A 226 -5.61 17.30 11.85
N SER A 227 -5.21 16.64 12.94
CA SER A 227 -6.13 16.05 13.93
C SER A 227 -6.84 17.07 14.84
N THR A 228 -6.37 18.32 14.88
CA THR A 228 -6.81 19.32 15.86
C THR A 228 -7.80 20.35 15.28
N GLY A 229 -8.50 21.08 16.15
CA GLY A 229 -9.29 22.26 15.76
C GLY A 229 -10.63 21.93 15.10
N TRP A 230 -10.96 20.64 14.98
CA TRP A 230 -12.28 20.17 14.56
C TRP A 230 -13.29 20.28 15.68
N SER A 231 -14.53 20.43 15.27
CA SER A 231 -15.67 20.38 16.16
C SER A 231 -15.88 18.97 16.74
N GLU A 232 -16.50 18.92 17.91
CA GLU A 232 -16.83 17.66 18.58
C GLU A 232 -17.92 16.91 17.81
N ILE A 233 -17.84 15.58 17.85
CA ILE A 233 -18.82 14.67 17.28
C ILE A 233 -19.29 13.69 18.34
N TYR A 234 -20.37 12.98 18.06
CA TYR A 234 -20.80 11.86 18.88
C TYR A 234 -19.97 10.61 18.54
N GLU A 235 -19.43 9.95 19.56
CA GLU A 235 -18.70 8.67 19.47
C GLU A 235 -19.57 7.47 19.89
#